data_AF-A0A1C5DGS4-F1
#
_entry.id   AF-A0A1C5DGS4-F1
#
_cell.length_a   1.000
_cell.length_b   1.000
_cell.length_c   1.000
_cell.angle_alpha   90.00
_cell.angle_beta   90.00
_cell.angle_gamma   90.00
#
_symmetry.space_group_name_H-M   'P 1'
#
loop_
_entity.id
_entity.type
_entity.pdbx_description
1 polymer ?
#
loop_
_entity_poly.entity_id
_entity_poly.type
_entity_poly.pdbx_seq_one_letter_code
_entity_poly.pdbx_strand_id
1 'polypeptide(L)'
;MGVPDETGADPLGPADPCGDPFLRTRFAIPTLPVTYLRRDRLLGHLDLAPRAPLTVVGGAAGAGKTLLVAHWAATRRTPVAWLTAQMADKGRGTFWAYLLQALRLAGVTLSAEVGLPAEAGRVDDALLTRLAAELSAREAPVTAVIDEYDRVTDPEIADQLEFVLRHADTGVRLVLVTRTEPLLPLHRYRAAGAVTEIRNDELAFTPRRPATCWPCTAYGCRPTRSARCWPAPGAGRRDCGSAPWPRRGSATRGRI
;
A
#
# COMPACT_ATOMS: atom_id res chain seq x y z
N MET A 1 44.67 -29.03 -3.81
CA MET A 1 44.62 -27.63 -3.35
C MET A 1 43.14 -27.26 -3.37
N GLY A 2 42.49 -27.34 -2.21
CA GLY A 2 41.04 -27.32 -2.08
C GLY A 2 40.47 -25.93 -2.35
N VAL A 3 39.43 -25.89 -3.16
CA VAL A 3 38.54 -24.73 -3.30
C VAL A 3 37.81 -24.58 -1.97
N PRO A 4 37.82 -23.41 -1.31
CA PRO A 4 37.01 -23.23 -0.11
C PRO A 4 35.53 -23.27 -0.50
N ASP A 5 34.80 -24.15 0.17
CA ASP A 5 33.35 -24.22 0.18
C ASP A 5 32.82 -22.96 0.86
N GLU A 6 32.41 -21.98 0.07
CA GLU A 6 31.64 -20.83 0.55
C GLU A 6 30.23 -21.33 0.88
N THR A 7 30.07 -21.92 2.07
CA THR A 7 28.76 -22.02 2.72
C THR A 7 28.31 -20.60 3.09
N GLY A 8 27.82 -19.86 2.10
CA GLY A 8 27.06 -18.66 2.33
C GLY A 8 25.76 -19.06 3.02
N ALA A 9 25.70 -18.92 4.34
CA ALA A 9 24.45 -19.02 5.08
C ALA A 9 23.44 -18.07 4.43
N ASP A 10 22.39 -18.62 3.80
CA ASP A 10 21.37 -17.81 3.16
C ASP A 10 20.73 -16.92 4.25
N PRO A 11 20.80 -15.58 4.13
CA PRO A 11 20.20 -14.68 5.12
C PRO A 11 18.68 -14.84 5.24
N LEU A 12 18.05 -15.63 4.36
CA LEU A 12 16.63 -15.94 4.40
C LEU A 12 16.22 -17.04 5.38
N GLY A 13 17.16 -17.67 6.09
CA GLY A 13 16.82 -18.73 7.04
C GLY A 13 16.23 -19.98 6.37
N PRO A 14 15.57 -20.88 7.13
CA PRO A 14 15.02 -22.12 6.60
C PRO A 14 13.90 -21.87 5.57
N ALA A 15 13.55 -22.92 4.82
CA ALA A 15 12.42 -22.90 3.88
C ALA A 15 11.10 -22.53 4.57
N ASP A 16 10.12 -22.10 3.78
CA ASP A 16 8.78 -21.85 4.24
C ASP A 16 8.11 -23.16 4.76
N PRO A 17 6.95 -23.09 5.42
CA PRO A 17 6.26 -24.28 5.92
C PRO A 17 5.79 -25.27 4.85
N CYS A 18 5.91 -24.93 3.56
CA CYS A 18 5.67 -25.82 2.42
C CYS A 18 6.95 -26.53 1.95
N GLY A 19 8.13 -26.14 2.47
CA GLY A 19 9.43 -26.63 2.02
C GLY A 19 10.02 -25.83 0.85
N ASP A 20 9.38 -24.72 0.45
CA ASP A 20 9.83 -23.85 -0.64
C ASP A 20 10.72 -22.71 -0.10
N PRO A 21 11.71 -22.24 -0.88
CA PRO A 21 12.53 -21.11 -0.46
C PRO A 21 11.71 -19.81 -0.40
N PHE A 22 11.98 -18.97 0.61
CA PHE A 22 11.34 -17.67 0.72
C PHE A 22 11.69 -16.77 -0.50
N LEU A 23 10.66 -16.15 -1.09
CA LEU A 23 10.83 -15.28 -2.25
C LEU A 23 11.27 -13.88 -1.82
N ARG A 24 12.54 -13.54 -2.06
CA ARG A 24 13.15 -12.23 -1.74
C ARG A 24 12.35 -11.03 -2.25
N THR A 25 11.76 -11.18 -3.44
CA THR A 25 10.98 -10.13 -4.10
C THR A 25 9.76 -9.68 -3.27
N ARG A 26 9.28 -10.51 -2.34
CA ARG A 26 8.16 -10.18 -1.45
C ARG A 26 8.58 -9.32 -0.26
N PHE A 27 9.87 -9.30 0.08
CA PHE A 27 10.41 -8.48 1.17
C PHE A 27 11.09 -7.20 0.68
N ALA A 28 11.28 -7.08 -0.63
CA ALA A 28 11.93 -5.92 -1.23
C ALA A 28 10.97 -4.74 -1.31
N ILE A 29 11.39 -3.59 -0.77
CA ILE A 29 10.69 -2.32 -0.96
C ILE A 29 10.78 -1.95 -2.46
N PRO A 30 9.66 -1.69 -3.15
CA PRO A 30 9.68 -1.36 -4.57
C PRO A 30 10.50 -0.10 -4.88
N THR A 31 11.35 -0.17 -5.90
CA THR A 31 12.15 0.97 -6.37
C THR A 31 11.25 2.05 -6.95
N LEU A 32 11.46 3.30 -6.52
CA LEU A 32 10.69 4.44 -7.01
C LEU A 32 11.15 4.83 -8.42
N PRO A 33 10.22 4.99 -9.38
CA PRO A 33 10.57 5.52 -10.69
C PRO A 33 10.97 6.99 -10.59
N VAL A 34 11.83 7.45 -11.50
CA VAL A 34 12.29 8.86 -11.56
C VAL A 34 11.11 9.84 -11.75
N THR A 35 10.01 9.37 -12.34
CA THR A 35 8.77 10.13 -12.56
C THR A 35 7.84 10.18 -11.34
N TYR A 36 8.25 9.65 -10.20
CA TYR A 36 7.45 9.68 -8.98
C TYR A 36 7.24 11.12 -8.49
N LEU A 37 5.98 11.54 -8.45
CA LEU A 37 5.60 12.84 -7.88
C LEU A 37 5.45 12.70 -6.37
N ARG A 38 6.30 13.42 -5.63
CA ARG A 38 6.27 13.44 -4.16
C ARG A 38 4.97 14.05 -3.66
N ARG A 39 4.38 13.41 -2.65
CA ARG A 39 3.11 13.84 -2.02
C ARG A 39 3.33 14.13 -0.54
N ASP A 40 4.04 15.23 -0.25
CA ASP A 40 4.50 15.57 1.11
C ASP A 40 3.36 15.64 2.14
N ARG A 41 2.15 16.05 1.74
CA ARG A 41 0.95 16.01 2.61
C ARG A 41 0.67 14.60 3.14
N LEU A 42 0.73 13.60 2.26
CA LEU A 42 0.43 12.21 2.60
C LEU A 42 1.58 11.55 3.37
N LEU A 43 2.82 11.96 3.08
CA LEU A 43 3.98 11.56 3.89
C LEU A 43 3.84 12.09 5.31
N GLY A 44 3.41 13.35 5.47
CA GLY A 44 3.09 13.93 6.77
C GLY A 44 1.99 13.16 7.52
N HIS A 45 0.95 12.68 6.83
CA HIS A 45 -0.08 11.82 7.46
C HIS A 45 0.50 10.47 7.93
N LEU A 46 1.39 9.85 7.13
CA LEU A 46 2.12 8.65 7.53
C LEU A 46 3.12 8.91 8.67
N ASP A 47 3.66 10.12 8.79
CA ASP A 47 4.57 10.53 9.85
C ASP A 47 3.89 11.03 11.12
N LEU A 48 2.59 11.36 11.08
CA LEU A 48 1.75 11.65 12.25
C LEU A 48 1.12 10.38 12.86
N ALA A 49 1.12 9.28 12.10
CA ALA A 49 0.69 7.97 12.55
C ALA A 49 1.63 7.16 13.51
N PRO A 50 2.81 7.61 13.99
CA PRO A 50 3.59 6.90 15.01
C PRO A 50 2.84 6.66 16.33
N ARG A 51 1.74 7.38 16.57
CA ARG A 51 0.88 7.20 17.75
C ARG A 51 -0.19 6.12 17.57
N ALA A 52 -0.40 5.65 16.35
CA ALA A 52 -1.44 4.67 16.02
C ALA A 52 -0.80 3.31 15.68
N PRO A 53 -1.19 2.21 16.37
CA PRO A 53 -0.67 0.87 16.07
C PRO A 53 -1.07 0.38 14.66
N LEU A 54 -2.12 0.95 14.07
CA LEU A 54 -2.62 0.58 12.75
C LEU A 54 -2.72 1.79 11.80
N THR A 55 -2.15 1.67 10.60
CA THR A 55 -2.31 2.62 9.49
C THR A 55 -2.86 1.86 8.30
N VAL A 56 -3.95 2.34 7.70
CA VAL A 56 -4.54 1.73 6.51
C VAL A 56 -4.46 2.70 5.33
N VAL A 57 -3.72 2.32 4.29
CA VAL A 57 -3.62 3.05 3.04
C VAL A 57 -4.52 2.36 2.01
N GLY A 58 -5.72 2.90 1.85
CA GLY A 58 -6.78 2.36 1.02
C GLY A 58 -7.00 3.17 -0.26
N GLY A 59 -7.22 2.50 -1.39
CA GLY A 59 -7.56 3.21 -2.64
C GLY A 59 -7.57 2.33 -3.88
N ALA A 60 -8.00 2.91 -5.00
CA ALA A 60 -8.16 2.18 -6.26
C ALA A 60 -6.82 1.67 -6.83
N ALA A 61 -6.91 0.73 -7.76
CA ALA A 61 -5.77 0.32 -8.56
C ALA A 61 -5.15 1.54 -9.27
N GLY A 62 -3.83 1.61 -9.35
CA GLY A 62 -3.14 2.72 -10.02
C GLY A 62 -3.04 4.04 -9.22
N ALA A 63 -3.62 4.15 -8.02
CA ALA A 63 -3.49 5.36 -7.18
C ALA A 63 -2.05 5.62 -6.66
N GLY A 64 -1.15 4.64 -6.81
CA GLY A 64 0.24 4.73 -6.36
C GLY A 64 0.42 4.54 -4.85
N LYS A 65 -0.45 3.76 -4.20
CA LYS A 65 -0.39 3.46 -2.75
C LYS A 65 0.92 2.79 -2.36
N THR A 66 1.27 1.73 -3.08
CA THR A 66 2.53 1.01 -2.92
C THR A 66 3.73 1.96 -3.07
N LEU A 67 3.74 2.82 -4.10
CA LEU A 67 4.82 3.79 -4.30
C LEU A 67 4.86 4.88 -3.21
N LEU A 68 3.70 5.30 -2.68
CA LEU A 68 3.63 6.23 -1.55
C LEU A 68 4.27 5.62 -0.30
N VAL A 69 3.89 4.40 0.04
CA VAL A 69 4.43 3.71 1.23
C VAL A 69 5.88 3.30 1.03
N ALA A 70 6.29 2.91 -0.18
CA ALA A 70 7.69 2.66 -0.52
C ALA A 70 8.54 3.92 -0.40
N HIS A 71 8.04 5.08 -0.87
CA HIS A 71 8.73 6.36 -0.68
C HIS A 71 8.86 6.73 0.79
N TRP A 72 7.78 6.59 1.55
CA TRP A 72 7.80 6.81 2.98
C TRP A 72 8.80 5.89 3.68
N ALA A 73 8.78 4.59 3.42
CA ALA A 73 9.68 3.60 4.00
C ALA A 73 11.15 3.89 3.67
N ALA A 74 11.46 4.26 2.43
CA ALA A 74 12.81 4.63 2.00
C ALA A 74 13.34 5.91 2.66
N THR A 75 12.46 6.81 3.11
CA THR A 75 12.85 8.03 3.83
C THR A 75 13.03 7.83 5.34
N ARG A 76 12.70 6.66 5.89
CA ARG A 76 12.86 6.38 7.33
C ARG A 76 14.29 6.00 7.67
N ARG A 77 14.72 6.42 8.87
CA ARG A 77 15.99 6.01 9.47
C ARG A 77 15.93 4.62 10.12
N THR A 78 14.74 4.20 10.54
CA THR A 78 14.50 2.89 11.13
C THR A 78 14.14 1.89 10.04
N PRO A 79 14.66 0.65 10.10
CA PRO A 79 14.30 -0.38 9.14
C PRO A 79 12.80 -0.69 9.20
N VAL A 80 12.22 -0.98 8.04
CA VAL A 80 10.81 -1.29 7.85
C VAL A 80 10.70 -2.72 7.35
N ALA A 81 9.96 -3.56 8.05
CA ALA A 81 9.63 -4.91 7.59
C ALA A 81 8.60 -4.80 6.46
N TRP A 82 8.97 -5.20 5.25
CA TRP A 82 8.07 -5.17 4.10
C TRP A 82 7.62 -6.58 3.75
N LEU A 83 6.33 -6.76 3.52
CA LEU A 83 5.75 -8.00 3.02
C LEU A 83 4.71 -7.69 1.93
N THR A 84 4.95 -8.14 0.71
CA THR A 84 3.91 -8.16 -0.33
C THR A 84 3.13 -9.47 -0.23
N ALA A 85 1.84 -9.38 0.12
CA ALA A 85 0.93 -10.51 0.20
C ALA A 85 0.66 -11.08 -1.20
N GLN A 86 0.48 -12.41 -1.31
CA GLN A 86 0.20 -13.07 -2.58
C GLN A 86 -1.00 -14.00 -2.45
N MET A 87 -1.81 -14.11 -3.51
CA MET A 87 -2.97 -15.03 -3.55
C MET A 87 -2.57 -16.50 -3.41
N ALA A 88 -1.31 -16.82 -3.70
CA ALA A 88 -0.76 -18.17 -3.64
C ALA A 88 -0.30 -18.56 -2.23
N ASP A 89 -0.45 -17.70 -1.23
CA ASP A 89 -0.12 -18.04 0.16
C ASP A 89 -1.04 -19.16 0.65
N LYS A 90 -0.48 -20.38 0.72
CA LYS A 90 -1.19 -21.60 1.08
C LYS A 90 -1.39 -21.69 2.60
N GLY A 91 -2.21 -20.79 3.14
CA GLY A 91 -2.69 -20.88 4.52
C GLY A 91 -1.96 -19.98 5.53
N ARG A 92 -2.47 -20.05 6.76
CA ARG A 92 -2.14 -19.14 7.87
C ARG A 92 -0.67 -19.24 8.28
N GLY A 93 -0.14 -20.47 8.35
CA GLY A 93 1.25 -20.74 8.71
C GLY A 93 2.22 -20.14 7.73
N THR A 94 1.96 -20.24 6.42
CA THR A 94 2.79 -19.59 5.40
C THR A 94 2.78 -18.07 5.59
N PHE A 95 1.62 -17.44 5.75
CA PHE A 95 1.53 -15.99 5.97
C PHE A 95 2.38 -15.54 7.17
N TRP A 96 2.26 -16.21 8.32
CA TRP A 96 3.04 -15.87 9.51
C TRP A 96 4.53 -16.16 9.36
N ALA A 97 4.91 -17.23 8.67
CA ALA A 97 6.31 -17.51 8.36
C ALA A 97 6.94 -16.39 7.52
N TYR A 98 6.23 -15.92 6.48
CA TYR A 98 6.66 -14.78 5.67
C TYR A 98 6.72 -13.48 6.49
N LEU A 99 5.75 -13.21 7.37
CA LEU A 99 5.75 -12.02 8.22
C LEU A 99 6.91 -12.05 9.23
N LEU A 100 7.14 -13.17 9.90
CA LEU A 100 8.27 -13.36 10.80
C LEU A 100 9.60 -13.19 10.07
N GLN A 101 9.71 -13.71 8.84
CA GLN A 101 10.91 -13.53 8.03
C GLN A 101 11.11 -12.07 7.62
N ALA A 102 10.06 -11.35 7.25
CA ALA A 102 10.12 -9.92 6.97
C ALA A 102 10.58 -9.10 8.18
N LEU A 103 10.12 -9.46 9.39
CA LEU A 103 10.57 -8.84 10.65
C LEU A 103 12.05 -9.11 10.90
N ARG A 104 12.52 -10.35 10.75
CA ARG A 104 13.94 -10.70 10.89
C ARG A 104 14.83 -9.94 9.90
N LEU A 105 14.42 -9.84 8.65
CA LEU A 105 15.14 -9.08 7.62
C LEU A 105 15.19 -7.58 7.89
N ALA A 106 14.20 -7.03 8.60
CA ALA A 106 14.22 -5.66 9.11
C ALA A 106 15.09 -5.47 10.36
N GLY A 107 15.82 -6.50 10.80
CA GLY A 107 16.68 -6.43 11.98
C GLY A 107 15.94 -6.59 13.31
N VAL A 108 14.71 -7.13 13.29
CA VAL A 108 14.02 -7.52 14.53
C VAL A 108 14.64 -8.79 15.05
N THR A 109 15.39 -8.70 16.15
CA THR A 109 15.87 -9.85 16.89
C THR A 109 14.68 -10.48 17.62
N LEU A 110 14.15 -11.56 17.05
CA LEU A 110 13.15 -12.42 17.66
C LEU A 110 13.85 -13.61 18.31
N SER A 111 13.44 -14.04 19.51
CA SER A 111 14.06 -15.20 20.15
C SER A 111 13.72 -16.48 19.39
N ALA A 112 14.59 -17.48 19.51
CA ALA A 112 14.35 -18.80 18.93
C ALA A 112 13.04 -19.45 19.43
N GLU A 113 12.54 -19.03 20.60
CA GLU A 113 11.30 -19.52 21.21
C GLU A 113 10.03 -19.14 20.46
N VAL A 114 10.04 -18.05 19.69
CA VAL A 114 8.91 -17.70 18.79
C VAL A 114 8.76 -18.76 17.70
N GLY A 115 9.88 -19.34 17.26
CA GLY A 115 9.90 -20.40 16.25
C GLY A 115 9.42 -19.93 14.86
N LEU A 116 9.02 -20.90 14.05
CA LEU A 116 8.31 -20.73 12.78
C LEU A 116 7.12 -21.71 12.79
N PRO A 117 6.00 -21.39 12.13
CA PRO A 117 4.90 -22.33 11.96
C PRO A 117 5.42 -23.64 11.31
N ALA A 118 5.09 -24.78 11.92
CA ALA A 118 5.52 -26.08 11.41
C ALA A 118 4.73 -26.53 10.17
N GLU A 119 3.49 -26.02 10.01
CA GLU A 119 2.57 -26.40 8.95
C GLU A 119 2.05 -25.16 8.22
N ALA A 120 1.93 -25.22 6.89
CA ALA A 120 1.44 -24.11 6.07
C ALA A 120 0.01 -23.65 6.41
N GLY A 121 -0.86 -24.59 6.79
CA GLY A 121 -2.27 -24.32 7.08
C GLY A 121 -2.56 -23.86 8.51
N ARG A 122 -1.63 -24.02 9.44
CA ARG A 122 -1.89 -23.87 10.88
C ARG A 122 -0.86 -22.96 11.55
N VAL A 123 -1.32 -22.23 12.55
CA VAL A 123 -0.48 -21.40 13.42
C VAL A 123 -0.87 -21.74 14.85
N ASP A 124 0.12 -21.95 15.71
CA ASP A 124 -0.13 -22.19 17.12
C ASP A 124 -0.33 -20.88 17.87
N ASP A 125 -1.34 -20.80 18.73
CA ASP A 125 -1.63 -19.61 19.53
C ASP A 125 -0.45 -19.24 20.45
N ALA A 126 0.34 -20.23 20.86
CA ALA A 126 1.57 -20.02 21.63
C ALA A 126 2.60 -19.19 20.85
N LEU A 127 2.72 -19.40 19.53
CA LEU A 127 3.61 -18.61 18.68
C LEU A 127 3.15 -17.15 18.63
N LEU A 128 1.84 -16.92 18.43
CA LEU A 128 1.26 -15.57 18.40
C LEU A 128 1.43 -14.85 19.74
N THR A 129 1.24 -15.58 20.84
CA THR A 129 1.41 -15.04 22.20
C THR A 129 2.85 -14.65 22.48
N ARG A 130 3.82 -15.52 22.12
CA ARG A 130 5.25 -15.21 22.28
C ARG A 130 5.67 -14.03 21.41
N LEU A 131 5.23 -14.00 20.15
CA LEU A 131 5.51 -12.89 19.25
C LEU A 131 4.97 -11.57 19.82
N ALA A 132 3.72 -11.56 20.29
CA ALA A 132 3.13 -10.36 20.86
C ALA A 132 3.87 -9.90 22.13
N ALA A 133 4.25 -10.84 23.01
CA ALA A 133 5.03 -10.54 24.21
C ALA A 133 6.40 -9.94 23.84
N GLU A 134 7.11 -10.51 22.87
CA GLU A 134 8.39 -9.98 22.41
C GLU A 134 8.26 -8.59 21.79
N LEU A 135 7.23 -8.36 20.97
CA LEU A 135 6.97 -7.05 20.40
C LEU A 135 6.64 -6.01 21.48
N SER A 136 5.84 -6.38 22.49
CA SER A 136 5.45 -5.49 23.59
C SER A 136 6.63 -5.05 24.47
N ALA A 137 7.64 -5.92 24.62
CA ALA A 137 8.81 -5.65 25.45
C ALA A 137 9.84 -4.72 24.78
N ARG A 138 9.61 -4.28 23.53
CA ARG A 138 10.58 -3.48 22.78
C ARG A 138 10.49 -2.00 23.14
N GLU A 139 11.64 -1.40 23.36
CA GLU A 139 11.77 0.05 23.56
C GLU A 139 11.51 0.85 22.26
N ALA A 140 11.81 0.26 21.10
CA ALA A 140 11.62 0.88 19.80
C ALA A 140 10.55 0.13 18.98
N PRO A 141 9.51 0.83 18.50
CA PRO A 141 8.44 0.22 17.73
C PRO A 141 8.94 -0.31 16.39
N VAL A 142 8.55 -1.53 16.05
CA VAL A 142 8.83 -2.10 14.73
C VAL A 142 7.74 -1.66 13.75
N THR A 143 8.14 -1.11 12.62
CA THR A 143 7.20 -0.82 11.52
C THR A 143 7.14 -2.00 10.56
N ALA A 144 5.95 -2.59 10.43
CA ALA A 144 5.65 -3.63 9.44
C ALA A 144 4.69 -3.07 8.38
N VAL A 145 5.04 -3.23 7.11
CA VAL A 145 4.22 -2.87 5.96
C VAL A 145 3.76 -4.16 5.29
N ILE A 146 2.45 -4.33 5.14
CA ILE A 146 1.87 -5.40 4.34
C ILE A 146 1.23 -4.78 3.10
N ASP A 147 1.84 -5.03 1.95
CA ASP A 147 1.35 -4.60 0.64
C ASP A 147 0.42 -5.63 0.02
N GLU A 148 -0.53 -5.15 -0.78
CA GLU A 148 -1.60 -5.94 -1.41
C GLU A 148 -2.40 -6.81 -0.41
N TYR A 149 -2.69 -6.28 0.79
CA TYR A 149 -3.45 -7.00 1.83
C TYR A 149 -4.87 -7.41 1.39
N ASP A 150 -5.42 -6.81 0.33
CA ASP A 150 -6.67 -7.26 -0.30
C ASP A 150 -6.62 -8.72 -0.79
N ARG A 151 -5.42 -9.30 -0.94
CA ARG A 151 -5.23 -10.72 -1.27
C ARG A 151 -5.36 -11.65 -0.07
N VAL A 152 -5.28 -11.12 1.15
CA VAL A 152 -5.46 -11.91 2.39
C VAL A 152 -6.97 -12.02 2.66
N THR A 153 -7.55 -13.14 2.27
CA THR A 153 -9.00 -13.38 2.35
C THR A 153 -9.42 -14.25 3.53
N ASP A 154 -8.47 -14.87 4.24
CA ASP A 154 -8.76 -15.69 5.42
C ASP A 154 -9.07 -14.78 6.62
N PRO A 155 -10.30 -14.80 7.15
CA PRO A 155 -10.68 -13.95 8.30
C PRO A 155 -9.84 -14.25 9.54
N GLU A 156 -9.34 -15.47 9.69
CA GLU A 156 -8.57 -15.80 10.89
C GLU A 156 -7.15 -15.28 10.86
N ILE A 157 -6.58 -15.01 9.69
CA ILE A 157 -5.35 -14.22 9.63
C ILE A 157 -5.61 -12.82 10.19
N ALA A 158 -6.78 -12.23 9.92
CA ALA A 158 -7.16 -10.95 10.48
C ALA A 158 -7.37 -11.03 12.01
N ASP A 159 -8.02 -12.07 12.52
CA ASP A 159 -8.19 -12.29 13.97
C ASP A 159 -6.84 -12.47 14.68
N GLN A 160 -5.93 -13.25 14.08
CA GLN A 160 -4.58 -13.45 14.60
C GLN A 160 -3.74 -12.15 14.56
N LEU A 161 -3.86 -11.36 13.49
CA LEU A 161 -3.23 -10.04 13.41
C LEU A 161 -3.82 -9.09 14.46
N GLU A 162 -5.13 -9.09 14.66
CA GLU A 162 -5.78 -8.28 15.71
C GLU A 162 -5.27 -8.69 17.10
N PHE A 163 -5.15 -10.00 17.35
CA PHE A 163 -4.59 -10.51 18.60
C PHE A 163 -3.18 -9.99 18.84
N VAL A 164 -2.28 -10.09 17.86
CA VAL A 164 -0.90 -9.60 18.01
C VAL A 164 -0.87 -8.09 18.18
N LEU A 165 -1.62 -7.31 17.40
CA LEU A 165 -1.68 -5.85 17.53
C LEU A 165 -2.17 -5.40 18.90
N ARG A 166 -3.17 -6.09 19.46
CA ARG A 166 -3.73 -5.74 20.77
C ARG A 166 -2.75 -5.99 21.92
N HIS A 167 -1.97 -7.07 21.82
CA HIS A 167 -1.05 -7.48 22.90
C HIS A 167 0.37 -6.89 22.73
N ALA A 168 0.76 -6.51 21.52
CA ALA A 168 2.02 -5.83 21.25
C ALA A 168 2.02 -4.34 21.63
N ASP A 169 0.83 -3.77 21.91
CA ASP A 169 0.62 -2.37 22.30
C ASP A 169 1.39 -1.38 21.39
N THR A 170 2.28 -0.56 21.94
CA THR A 170 3.09 0.39 21.16
C THR A 170 4.34 -0.22 20.54
N GLY A 171 4.61 -1.51 20.75
CA GLY A 171 5.80 -2.20 20.27
C GLY A 171 5.80 -2.51 18.77
N VAL A 172 4.63 -2.41 18.13
CA VAL A 172 4.48 -2.64 16.69
C VAL A 172 3.62 -1.56 16.04
N ARG A 173 3.97 -1.22 14.81
CA ARG A 173 3.20 -0.36 13.95
C ARG A 173 2.95 -1.08 12.63
N LEU A 174 1.69 -1.37 12.34
CA LEU A 174 1.27 -2.03 11.12
C LEU A 174 0.75 -1.03 10.10
N VAL A 175 1.28 -1.08 8.88
CA VAL A 175 0.82 -0.30 7.73
C VAL A 175 0.26 -1.27 6.70
N LEU A 176 -1.05 -1.23 6.49
CA LEU A 176 -1.73 -2.05 5.50
C LEU A 176 -1.96 -1.26 4.23
N VAL A 177 -1.48 -1.77 3.10
CA VAL A 177 -1.84 -1.24 1.78
C VAL A 177 -2.85 -2.19 1.15
N THR A 178 -4.05 -1.68 0.90
CA THR A 178 -5.15 -2.50 0.40
C THR A 178 -6.04 -1.72 -0.56
N ARG A 179 -6.72 -2.44 -1.44
CA ARG A 179 -7.74 -1.88 -2.33
C ARG A 179 -9.13 -1.85 -1.68
N THR A 180 -9.39 -2.78 -0.78
CA THR A 180 -10.66 -2.99 -0.10
C THR A 180 -10.55 -2.65 1.39
N GLU A 181 -11.68 -2.64 2.10
CA GLU A 181 -11.61 -2.56 3.56
C GLU A 181 -11.03 -3.88 4.11
N PRO A 182 -9.97 -3.83 4.94
CA PRO A 182 -9.39 -5.05 5.51
C PRO A 182 -10.39 -5.72 6.45
N LEU A 183 -10.29 -7.04 6.58
CA LEU A 183 -11.14 -7.85 7.46
C LEU A 183 -10.92 -7.59 8.97
N LEU A 184 -10.03 -6.65 9.32
CA LEU A 184 -9.81 -6.24 10.70
C LEU A 184 -11.00 -5.42 11.23
N PRO A 185 -11.33 -5.51 12.53
CA PRO A 185 -12.40 -4.72 13.14
C PRO A 185 -11.99 -3.25 13.32
N LEU A 186 -11.87 -2.52 12.21
CA LEU A 186 -11.43 -1.11 12.16
C LEU A 186 -12.30 -0.19 13.01
N HIS A 187 -13.58 -0.53 13.21
CA HIS A 187 -14.51 0.24 14.05
C HIS A 187 -13.98 0.44 15.47
N ARG A 188 -13.28 -0.54 16.05
CA ARG A 188 -12.69 -0.43 17.40
C ARG A 188 -11.53 0.56 17.41
N TYR A 189 -10.64 0.45 16.43
CA TYR A 189 -9.50 1.36 16.30
C TYR A 189 -9.93 2.79 15.97
N ARG A 190 -10.99 2.97 15.17
CA ARG A 190 -11.62 4.27 14.90
C ARG A 190 -12.15 4.91 16.19
N ALA A 191 -12.88 4.14 17.00
CA ALA A 191 -13.42 4.62 18.28
C ALA A 191 -12.31 5.01 19.27
N ALA A 192 -11.19 4.29 19.26
CA ALA A 192 -10.03 4.58 20.10
C ALA A 192 -9.08 5.66 19.55
N GLY A 193 -9.32 6.18 18.34
CA GLY A 193 -8.37 7.07 17.66
C GLY A 193 -7.01 6.43 17.33
N ALA A 194 -6.97 5.09 17.32
CA ALA A 194 -5.77 4.26 17.19
C ALA A 194 -5.56 3.77 15.75
N VAL A 195 -6.26 4.35 14.77
CA VAL A 195 -6.08 4.09 13.33
C VAL A 195 -5.88 5.37 12.55
N THR A 196 -4.94 5.36 11.62
CA THR A 196 -4.81 6.39 10.57
C THR A 196 -5.24 5.82 9.24
N GLU A 197 -6.21 6.44 8.57
CA GLU A 197 -6.70 5.98 7.27
C GLU A 197 -6.39 7.01 6.18
N ILE A 198 -5.71 6.57 5.12
CA ILE A 198 -5.48 7.35 3.91
C ILE A 198 -6.33 6.73 2.82
N ARG A 199 -7.42 7.41 2.42
CA ARG A 199 -8.39 6.92 1.43
C ARG A 199 -8.22 7.60 0.07
N ASN A 200 -8.95 7.10 -0.94
CA ASN A 200 -8.89 7.61 -2.32
C ASN A 200 -9.05 9.13 -2.43
N ASP A 201 -9.91 9.72 -1.61
CA ASP A 201 -10.18 11.17 -1.63
C ASP A 201 -8.94 11.99 -1.19
N GLU A 202 -8.07 11.38 -0.37
CA GLU A 202 -6.81 11.97 0.03
C GLU A 202 -5.67 11.67 -0.95
N LEU A 203 -5.71 10.50 -1.59
CA LEU A 203 -4.77 10.05 -2.63
C LEU A 203 -4.98 10.75 -3.97
N ALA A 204 -6.19 11.26 -4.22
CA ALA A 204 -6.49 12.07 -5.40
C ALA A 204 -5.56 13.30 -5.40
N PHE A 205 -4.91 13.55 -6.54
CA PHE A 205 -4.19 14.80 -6.74
C PHE A 205 -5.20 15.94 -6.59
N THR A 206 -5.18 16.60 -5.44
CA THR A 206 -5.87 17.88 -5.32
C THR A 206 -5.15 18.80 -6.29
N PRO A 207 -5.82 19.36 -7.32
CA PRO A 207 -5.19 20.42 -8.08
C PRO A 207 -4.81 21.47 -7.05
N ARG A 208 -3.52 21.80 -6.95
CA ARG A 208 -3.05 22.94 -6.18
C ARG A 208 -3.96 24.08 -6.58
N ARG A 209 -4.87 24.47 -5.69
CA ARG A 209 -5.82 25.55 -5.95
C ARG A 209 -4.95 26.75 -6.34
N PRO A 210 -5.02 27.29 -7.57
CA PRO A 210 -4.41 28.59 -7.79
C PRO A 210 -5.18 29.54 -6.88
N ALA A 211 -4.54 29.96 -5.79
CA ALA A 211 -4.95 31.15 -5.08
C ALA A 211 -4.96 32.28 -6.12
N THR A 212 -6.03 33.07 -6.12
CA THR A 212 -6.32 34.15 -7.07
C THR A 212 -7.06 33.68 -8.34
N CYS A 213 -8.38 33.52 -8.21
CA CYS A 213 -9.27 33.78 -9.33
C CYS A 213 -9.22 35.29 -9.58
N TRP A 214 -8.48 35.69 -10.62
CA TRP A 214 -8.54 37.05 -11.12
C TRP A 214 -9.99 37.32 -11.55
N PRO A 215 -10.63 38.44 -11.15
CA PRO A 215 -11.94 38.75 -11.66
C PRO A 215 -11.83 38.93 -13.18
N CYS A 216 -12.53 38.09 -13.94
CA CYS A 216 -12.81 38.35 -15.35
C CYS A 216 -13.73 39.57 -15.46
N THR A 217 -13.16 40.76 -15.34
CA THR A 217 -13.77 42.00 -15.85
C THR A 217 -13.11 42.35 -17.17
N ALA A 218 -13.36 41.53 -18.17
CA ALA A 218 -13.28 41.91 -19.58
C ALA A 218 -14.09 40.87 -20.36
N TYR A 219 -15.11 41.36 -21.06
CA TYR A 219 -16.16 40.62 -21.79
C TYR A 219 -17.27 39.98 -20.95
N GLY A 220 -18.43 40.62 -21.02
CA GLY A 220 -19.68 40.18 -20.41
C GLY A 220 -20.11 38.80 -20.89
N CYS A 221 -20.06 37.83 -20.00
CA CYS A 221 -20.77 36.57 -20.14
C CYS A 221 -21.75 36.44 -18.96
N ARG A 222 -23.06 36.49 -19.26
CA ARG A 222 -24.10 36.10 -18.29
C ARG A 222 -23.95 34.60 -17.97
N PRO A 223 -24.01 34.19 -16.69
CA PRO A 223 -23.92 32.77 -16.35
C PRO A 223 -25.25 32.07 -16.60
N THR A 224 -25.29 31.11 -17.52
CA THR A 224 -26.31 30.06 -17.51
C THR A 224 -25.81 28.87 -16.70
N ARG A 225 -26.75 28.29 -15.95
CA ARG A 225 -26.57 27.52 -14.70
C ARG A 225 -25.96 26.12 -14.86
N SER A 226 -25.20 25.86 -15.92
CA SER A 226 -24.63 24.53 -16.18
C SER A 226 -23.39 24.61 -17.08
N ALA A 227 -22.23 24.93 -16.50
CA ALA A 227 -20.95 24.77 -17.19
C ALA A 227 -20.04 23.89 -16.34
N ARG A 228 -19.97 22.60 -16.70
CA ARG A 228 -18.86 21.72 -16.35
C ARG A 228 -17.64 22.18 -17.14
N CYS A 229 -16.58 22.59 -16.45
CA CYS A 229 -15.30 22.92 -17.10
C CYS A 229 -14.62 21.65 -17.59
N TRP A 230 -14.46 21.53 -18.91
CA TRP A 230 -13.52 20.62 -19.55
C TRP A 230 -12.14 21.27 -19.65
N PRO A 231 -11.02 20.51 -19.54
CA PRO A 231 -9.69 21.04 -19.79
C PRO A 231 -9.46 21.25 -21.30
N ALA A 232 -8.82 22.36 -21.65
CA ALA A 232 -8.52 22.74 -23.03
C ALA A 232 -7.43 21.84 -23.65
N PRO A 233 -7.58 21.37 -24.91
CA PRO A 233 -6.50 20.77 -25.66
C PRO A 233 -5.58 21.85 -26.25
N GLY A 234 -4.28 21.70 -26.03
CA GLY A 234 -3.22 22.57 -26.51
C GLY A 234 -3.07 22.58 -28.04
N ALA A 235 -2.61 23.74 -28.51
CA ALA A 235 -2.47 24.13 -29.90
C ALA A 235 -1.31 23.45 -30.63
N GLY A 236 -1.49 23.23 -31.93
CA GLY A 236 -0.42 22.91 -32.87
C GLY A 236 -0.86 23.09 -34.33
N ARG A 237 -0.64 24.31 -34.86
CA ARG A 237 -0.22 24.70 -36.24
C ARG A 237 -0.79 23.87 -37.43
N ARG A 238 -1.27 24.42 -38.54
CA ARG A 238 -0.99 25.66 -39.29
C ARG A 238 -2.04 25.75 -40.42
N ASP A 239 -2.35 26.97 -40.82
CA ASP A 239 -2.72 27.46 -42.16
C ASP A 239 -3.42 26.52 -43.17
N CYS A 240 -4.62 26.92 -43.61
CA CYS A 240 -4.86 27.48 -44.95
C CYS A 240 -6.34 27.41 -45.33
N GLY A 241 -6.84 28.50 -45.93
CA GLY A 241 -7.68 28.39 -47.12
C GLY A 241 -9.18 28.15 -46.93
N SER A 242 -9.91 29.25 -46.77
CA SER A 242 -11.10 29.60 -47.56
C SER A 242 -11.78 28.54 -48.45
N ALA A 243 -13.10 28.41 -48.22
CA ALA A 243 -14.20 28.19 -49.19
C ALA A 243 -14.58 26.71 -49.52
N PRO A 244 -15.74 26.47 -50.17
CA PRO A 244 -16.99 26.11 -49.50
C PRO A 244 -17.56 24.74 -49.91
N TRP A 245 -18.42 24.17 -49.06
CA TRP A 245 -19.18 22.94 -49.31
C TRP A 245 -20.22 23.12 -50.43
N PRO A 246 -20.30 22.20 -51.42
CA PRO A 246 -21.48 22.10 -52.28
C PRO A 246 -22.53 21.18 -51.65
N ARG A 247 -23.77 21.64 -51.67
CA ARG A 247 -24.98 20.84 -51.44
C ARG A 247 -25.18 19.82 -52.57
N ARG A 248 -25.65 18.62 -52.22
CA ARG A 248 -26.56 17.71 -52.96
C ARG A 248 -26.63 16.42 -52.13
N GLY A 249 -27.71 15.68 -52.02
CA GLY A 249 -29.01 15.70 -52.66
C GLY A 249 -29.80 14.53 -52.05
N SER A 250 -31.09 14.71 -51.97
CA SER A 250 -32.08 13.81 -51.39
C SER A 250 -32.27 12.50 -52.17
N ALA A 251 -32.64 11.47 -51.41
CA ALA A 251 -33.56 10.38 -51.73
C ALA A 251 -33.10 9.24 -52.66
N THR A 252 -32.97 8.04 -52.06
CA THR A 252 -33.74 6.87 -52.48
C THR A 252 -33.83 5.85 -51.35
N ARG A 253 -35.05 5.58 -50.86
CA ARG A 253 -35.37 4.33 -50.15
C ARG A 253 -35.65 3.28 -51.22
N GLY A 254 -34.91 2.19 -51.17
CA GLY A 254 -35.21 0.98 -51.92
C GLY A 254 -36.38 0.21 -51.29
N ARG A 255 -37.09 -0.51 -52.16
CA ARG A 255 -37.72 -1.78 -51.82
C ARG A 255 -37.41 -2.73 -52.96
N ILE A 256 -36.72 -3.82 -52.59
CA ILE A 256 -36.37 -5.03 -53.34
C ILE A 256 -35.24 -4.85 -54.36
#